data_AF-A0A0B2JT79-F1
#
_entry.id   AF-A0A0B2JT79-F1
#
_cell.length_a   1.000
_cell.length_b   1.000
_cell.length_c   1.000
_cell.angle_alpha   90.00
_cell.angle_beta   90.00
_cell.angle_gamma   90.00
#
_symmetry.space_group_name_H-M   'P 1'
#
loop_
_entity.id
_entity.type
_entity.pdbx_description
1 polymer ?
#
loop_
_entity_poly.entity_id
_entity_poly.type
_entity_poly.pdbx_seq_one_letter_code
_entity_poly.pdbx_strand_id
1 'polypeptide(L)'
;MSQTGRFRKKFKRNAVEHDLKRERYVYRVLAGKVLLGLTLGCLAVLPSGVAYADDPTTNITVKGESAPVAANNNGIYEVYAQYVSGDLGVNRFDKFVLANGDRADMFFNQQGQNNYANTLVNMVNSQVNINGVLNAVQNGQIGGNLYFLSPDGIVVGSQGVINAGSFTGMVVQKDAFAEFFEGEENKKRGSGGQFTIDDITKLPTSGTINVSGHINTHSGIVLGAGVINIRNGAQLTSVSNIQFEDVVNHAHVPDGLTVSTGSGGDIVLNAANAISVDDSNLPELKAKKKTNEQGQETNEYELENWNRWEK
;
A
#
# COMPACT_ATOMS: atom_id res chain seq x y z
N MET A 1 1.72 -47.05 40.53
CA MET A 1 1.60 -45.88 39.61
C MET A 1 1.05 -46.38 38.28
N SER A 2 -0.18 -45.98 37.91
CA SER A 2 -0.96 -46.62 36.85
C SER A 2 -0.41 -46.41 35.44
N GLN A 3 -0.29 -47.52 34.68
CA GLN A 3 0.13 -47.58 33.28
C GLN A 3 -0.75 -46.76 32.33
N THR A 4 -1.97 -46.39 32.73
CA THR A 4 -2.89 -45.57 31.92
C THR A 4 -2.46 -44.10 31.78
N GLY A 5 -1.60 -43.59 32.67
CA GLY A 5 -1.08 -42.21 32.60
C GLY A 5 0.03 -42.01 31.56
N ARG A 6 0.80 -43.05 31.24
CA ARG A 6 1.93 -42.97 30.29
C ARG A 6 1.47 -42.97 28.82
N PHE A 7 0.39 -43.69 28.51
CA PHE A 7 -0.19 -43.70 27.16
C PHE A 7 -0.87 -42.38 26.78
N ARG A 8 -1.57 -41.72 27.72
CA ARG A 8 -2.16 -40.39 27.49
C ARG A 8 -1.12 -39.29 27.24
N LYS A 9 0.05 -39.36 27.87
CA LYS A 9 1.16 -38.40 27.62
C LYS A 9 1.82 -38.60 26.25
N LYS A 10 2.00 -39.85 25.79
CA LYS A 10 2.56 -40.11 24.46
C LYS A 10 1.63 -39.70 23.32
N PHE A 11 0.31 -39.92 23.44
CA PHE A 11 -0.65 -39.49 22.42
C PHE A 11 -0.76 -37.97 22.29
N LYS A 12 -0.77 -37.22 23.41
CA LYS A 12 -0.76 -35.75 23.37
C LYS A 12 0.54 -35.21 22.76
N ARG A 13 1.68 -35.82 23.06
CA ARG A 13 2.98 -35.37 22.52
C ARG A 13 3.12 -35.64 21.02
N ASN A 14 2.62 -36.78 20.54
CA ASN A 14 2.61 -37.11 19.11
C ASN A 14 1.59 -36.27 18.32
N ALA A 15 0.43 -35.95 18.90
CA ALA A 15 -0.55 -35.06 18.27
C ALA A 15 -0.02 -33.62 18.15
N VAL A 16 0.63 -33.09 19.21
CA VAL A 16 1.29 -31.78 19.18
C VAL A 16 2.46 -31.76 18.20
N GLU A 17 3.26 -32.82 18.09
CA GLU A 17 4.33 -32.89 17.08
C GLU A 17 3.78 -33.00 15.65
N HIS A 18 2.62 -33.62 15.45
CA HIS A 18 1.96 -33.71 14.15
C HIS A 18 1.30 -32.38 13.74
N ASP A 19 0.72 -31.64 14.68
CA ASP A 19 0.20 -30.28 14.47
C ASP A 19 1.32 -29.27 14.24
N LEU A 20 2.42 -29.31 15.02
CA LEU A 20 3.60 -28.47 14.78
C LEU A 20 4.32 -28.79 13.46
N LYS A 21 4.17 -30.02 12.94
CA LYS A 21 4.67 -30.39 11.61
C LYS A 21 3.70 -29.96 10.51
N ARG A 22 2.38 -30.04 10.73
CA ARG A 22 1.37 -29.49 9.81
C ARG A 22 1.45 -27.99 9.71
N GLU A 23 1.56 -27.25 10.82
CA GLU A 23 1.73 -25.80 10.79
C GLU A 23 3.03 -25.40 10.09
N ARG A 24 4.16 -26.05 10.40
CA ARG A 24 5.41 -25.79 9.66
C ARG A 24 5.32 -26.15 8.17
N TYR A 25 4.51 -27.13 7.79
CA TYR A 25 4.26 -27.47 6.39
C TYR A 25 3.37 -26.43 5.72
N VAL A 26 2.34 -25.93 6.40
CA VAL A 26 1.46 -24.84 5.93
C VAL A 26 2.27 -23.54 5.78
N TYR A 27 3.16 -23.20 6.73
CA TYR A 27 4.05 -22.05 6.60
C TYR A 27 5.07 -22.20 5.46
N ARG A 28 5.62 -23.40 5.21
CA ARG A 28 6.55 -23.62 4.07
C ARG A 28 5.83 -23.64 2.72
N VAL A 29 4.57 -24.07 2.67
CA VAL A 29 3.75 -24.04 1.45
C VAL A 29 3.19 -22.63 1.21
N LEU A 30 2.82 -21.85 2.24
CA LEU A 30 2.45 -20.44 2.12
C LEU A 30 3.66 -19.58 1.75
N ALA A 31 4.79 -19.71 2.45
CA ALA A 31 6.02 -19.00 2.12
C ALA A 31 6.54 -19.40 0.72
N GLY A 32 6.39 -20.68 0.33
CA GLY A 32 6.71 -21.15 -1.01
C GLY A 32 5.78 -20.56 -2.09
N LYS A 33 4.49 -20.37 -1.80
CA LYS A 33 3.53 -19.75 -2.72
C LYS A 33 3.66 -18.22 -2.79
N VAL A 34 4.01 -17.55 -1.70
CA VAL A 34 4.30 -16.10 -1.67
C VAL A 34 5.60 -15.78 -2.42
N LEU A 35 6.61 -16.65 -2.32
CA LEU A 35 7.85 -16.51 -3.11
C LEU A 35 7.63 -16.82 -4.61
N LEU A 36 6.70 -17.74 -4.94
CA LEU A 36 6.29 -18.03 -6.32
C LEU A 36 5.41 -16.94 -6.94
N GLY A 37 4.64 -16.20 -6.15
CA GLY A 37 3.81 -15.08 -6.63
C GLY A 37 4.63 -13.86 -7.07
N LEU A 38 5.74 -13.55 -6.40
CA LEU A 38 6.63 -12.45 -6.76
C LEU A 38 7.59 -12.79 -7.93
N THR A 39 7.78 -14.07 -8.26
CA THR A 39 8.73 -14.49 -9.31
C THR A 39 8.14 -14.52 -10.72
N LEU A 40 6.80 -14.52 -10.87
CA LEU A 40 6.15 -14.55 -12.19
C LEU A 40 6.16 -13.19 -12.92
N GLY A 41 6.55 -12.09 -12.27
CA GLY A 41 6.79 -10.79 -12.92
C GLY A 41 8.21 -10.61 -13.49
N CYS A 42 9.14 -11.53 -13.20
CA CYS A 42 10.53 -11.46 -13.64
C CYS A 42 10.73 -12.06 -15.05
N LEU A 43 9.90 -11.68 -16.03
CA LEU A 43 10.23 -12.00 -17.41
C LEU A 43 11.44 -11.15 -17.79
N ALA A 44 12.61 -11.78 -17.91
CA ALA A 44 13.81 -11.15 -18.45
C ALA A 44 13.49 -10.69 -19.88
N VAL A 45 13.18 -9.41 -20.03
CA VAL A 45 13.04 -8.77 -21.34
C VAL A 45 14.45 -8.70 -21.93
N LEU A 46 14.74 -9.60 -22.87
CA LEU A 46 15.87 -9.42 -23.78
C LEU A 46 15.60 -8.18 -24.64
N PRO A 47 16.59 -7.34 -24.93
CA PRO A 47 16.39 -6.15 -25.75
C PRO A 47 16.11 -6.56 -27.21
N SER A 48 14.84 -6.81 -27.53
CA SER A 48 14.38 -6.82 -28.91
C SER A 48 14.21 -5.37 -29.35
N GLY A 49 15.12 -4.92 -30.22
CA GLY A 49 15.22 -3.54 -30.74
C GLY A 49 14.00 -3.10 -31.55
N VAL A 50 12.90 -2.80 -30.87
CA VAL A 50 11.81 -2.02 -31.43
C VAL A 50 11.93 -0.61 -30.85
N ALA A 51 12.12 0.37 -31.73
CA ALA A 51 12.13 1.77 -31.34
C ALA A 51 10.69 2.17 -30.97
N TYR A 52 10.35 2.06 -29.69
CA TYR A 52 9.24 2.80 -29.11
C TYR A 52 9.60 4.29 -29.10
N ALA A 53 8.59 5.17 -29.12
CA ALA A 53 8.78 6.60 -28.89
C ALA A 53 9.72 6.80 -27.68
N ASP A 54 10.66 7.75 -27.78
CA ASP A 54 11.78 8.00 -26.87
C ASP A 54 11.36 7.83 -25.39
N ASP A 55 11.49 6.60 -24.89
CA ASP A 55 11.08 6.24 -23.54
C ASP A 55 12.08 6.94 -22.62
N PRO A 56 11.63 7.65 -21.57
CA PRO A 56 12.51 8.48 -20.78
C PRO A 56 13.64 7.63 -20.18
N THR A 57 14.89 8.02 -20.44
CA THR A 57 16.08 7.33 -19.93
C THR A 57 16.16 7.37 -18.41
N THR A 58 16.70 6.34 -17.77
CA THR A 58 16.88 6.32 -16.31
C THR A 58 17.73 7.51 -15.86
N ASN A 59 17.18 8.26 -14.92
CA ASN A 59 17.79 9.45 -14.34
C ASN A 59 17.38 9.56 -12.86
N ILE A 60 18.22 8.97 -12.01
CA ILE A 60 18.10 9.07 -10.56
C ILE A 60 19.21 10.01 -10.09
N THR A 61 18.87 11.26 -9.81
CA THR A 61 19.85 12.28 -9.40
C THR A 61 19.61 12.63 -7.93
N VAL A 62 20.59 12.29 -7.09
CA VAL A 62 20.60 12.67 -5.67
C VAL A 62 20.76 14.18 -5.56
N LYS A 63 20.05 14.79 -4.60
CA LYS A 63 20.12 16.24 -4.37
C LYS A 63 21.56 16.68 -4.14
N GLY A 64 22.02 17.65 -4.93
CA GLY A 64 23.37 18.23 -4.82
C GLY A 64 24.48 17.43 -5.50
N GLU A 65 24.16 16.27 -6.08
CA GLU A 65 25.09 15.51 -6.91
C GLU A 65 24.99 15.96 -8.38
N SER A 66 26.15 16.07 -9.04
CA SER A 66 26.20 16.52 -10.44
C SER A 66 25.94 15.41 -11.46
N ALA A 67 26.05 14.15 -11.03
CA ALA A 67 25.86 12.98 -11.87
C ALA A 67 24.72 12.09 -11.33
N PRO A 68 23.92 11.47 -12.21
CA PRO A 68 22.97 10.46 -11.80
C PRO A 68 23.65 9.25 -11.17
N VAL A 69 22.92 8.51 -10.34
CA VAL A 69 23.32 7.18 -9.87
C VAL A 69 23.62 6.29 -11.07
N ALA A 70 24.81 5.71 -11.11
CA ALA A 70 25.20 4.76 -12.13
C ALA A 70 24.75 3.35 -11.76
N ALA A 71 24.37 2.57 -12.78
CA ALA A 71 24.15 1.14 -12.59
C ALA A 71 25.46 0.41 -12.25
N ASN A 72 25.37 -0.63 -11.43
CA ASN A 72 26.48 -1.54 -11.16
C ASN A 72 26.79 -2.42 -12.39
N ASN A 73 27.78 -3.29 -12.27
CA ASN A 73 28.20 -4.19 -13.36
C ASN A 73 27.11 -5.16 -13.84
N ASN A 74 26.02 -5.32 -13.08
CA ASN A 74 24.87 -6.16 -13.43
C ASN A 74 23.71 -5.34 -14.02
N GLY A 75 23.90 -4.04 -14.29
CA GLY A 75 22.85 -3.15 -14.78
C GLY A 75 21.84 -2.74 -13.72
N ILE A 76 22.16 -2.87 -12.43
CA ILE A 76 21.25 -2.54 -11.33
C ILE A 76 21.66 -1.20 -10.72
N TYR A 77 20.69 -0.29 -10.59
CA TYR A 77 20.87 0.97 -9.87
C TYR A 77 20.72 0.73 -8.36
N GLU A 78 21.83 0.65 -7.64
CA GLU A 78 21.84 0.47 -6.19
C GLU A 78 21.72 1.84 -5.49
N VAL A 79 20.62 2.05 -4.77
CA VAL A 79 20.32 3.33 -4.12
C VAL A 79 20.27 3.12 -2.61
N TYR A 80 21.33 3.54 -1.92
CA TYR A 80 21.42 3.48 -0.46
C TYR A 80 20.77 4.69 0.20
N ALA A 81 20.34 4.53 1.45
CA ALA A 81 19.91 5.65 2.28
C ALA A 81 21.08 6.65 2.42
N GLN A 82 20.83 7.94 2.16
CA GLN A 82 21.82 8.99 2.41
C GLN A 82 22.10 9.14 3.91
N TYR A 83 21.03 9.02 4.71
CA TYR A 83 21.09 9.10 6.17
C TYR A 83 20.18 8.06 6.80
N VAL A 84 20.61 7.54 7.96
CA VAL A 84 19.80 6.65 8.81
C VAL A 84 19.84 7.17 10.24
N SER A 85 18.67 7.38 10.85
CA SER A 85 18.50 7.75 12.25
C SER A 85 17.48 6.82 12.89
N GLY A 86 17.97 5.88 13.71
CA GLY A 86 17.15 4.79 14.24
C GLY A 86 16.46 4.03 13.11
N ASP A 87 15.13 3.98 13.18
CA ASP A 87 14.28 3.25 12.24
C ASP A 87 13.96 4.00 10.94
N LEU A 88 14.50 5.21 10.77
CA LEU A 88 14.20 6.08 9.63
C LEU A 88 15.43 6.30 8.75
N GLY A 89 15.35 5.81 7.52
CA GLY A 89 16.25 6.14 6.42
C GLY A 89 15.68 7.27 5.58
N VAL A 90 16.54 8.15 5.07
CA VAL A 90 16.13 9.32 4.28
C VAL A 90 16.98 9.48 3.03
N ASN A 91 16.31 9.74 1.91
CA ASN A 91 16.89 10.15 0.65
C ASN A 91 16.25 11.45 0.14
N ARG A 92 17.06 12.28 -0.50
CA ARG A 92 16.64 13.46 -1.27
C ARG A 92 17.15 13.36 -2.69
N PHE A 93 16.24 13.54 -3.65
CA PHE A 93 16.54 13.50 -5.07
C PHE A 93 16.05 14.78 -5.75
N ASP A 94 16.81 15.24 -6.73
CA ASP A 94 16.32 16.23 -7.69
C ASP A 94 15.43 15.55 -8.74
N LYS A 95 15.79 14.32 -9.15
CA LYS A 95 15.04 13.52 -10.13
C LYS A 95 15.02 12.04 -9.75
N PHE A 96 13.88 11.39 -9.99
CA PHE A 96 13.74 9.95 -9.87
C PHE A 96 12.93 9.42 -11.06
N VAL A 97 13.65 9.07 -12.13
CA VAL A 97 13.11 8.44 -13.33
C VAL A 97 13.78 7.07 -13.48
N LEU A 98 13.01 6.00 -13.46
CA LEU A 98 13.46 4.65 -13.73
C LEU A 98 12.79 4.17 -15.03
N ALA A 99 13.59 4.00 -16.07
CA ALA A 99 13.13 3.64 -17.41
C ALA A 99 12.66 2.19 -17.47
N ASN A 100 11.89 1.89 -18.53
CA ASN A 100 11.51 0.52 -18.86
C ASN A 100 12.76 -0.33 -19.12
N GLY A 101 12.74 -1.59 -18.67
CA GLY A 101 13.86 -2.52 -18.76
C GLY A 101 14.93 -2.34 -17.67
N ASP A 102 14.94 -1.22 -16.95
CA ASP A 102 15.90 -0.96 -15.88
C ASP A 102 15.40 -1.42 -14.52
N ARG A 103 16.34 -1.68 -13.60
CA ARG A 103 16.06 -2.09 -12.23
C ARG A 103 16.79 -1.21 -11.21
N ALA A 104 16.06 -0.75 -10.20
CA ALA A 104 16.62 -0.08 -9.04
C ALA A 104 16.31 -0.84 -7.74
N ASP A 105 17.32 -0.99 -6.89
CA ASP A 105 17.20 -1.59 -5.57
C ASP A 105 17.47 -0.51 -4.50
N MET A 106 16.43 -0.21 -3.72
CA MET A 106 16.42 0.81 -2.66
C MET A 106 16.79 0.17 -1.32
N PHE A 107 17.97 0.49 -0.80
CA PHE A 107 18.50 -0.09 0.43
C PHE A 107 18.21 0.80 1.65
N PHE A 108 17.75 0.16 2.73
CA PHE A 108 17.32 0.85 3.97
C PHE A 108 18.50 1.16 4.92
N ASN A 109 19.72 1.01 4.43
CA ASN A 109 20.97 1.28 5.14
C ASN A 109 21.84 2.23 4.32
N GLN A 110 22.77 2.89 4.99
CA GLN A 110 23.85 3.59 4.29
C GLN A 110 24.82 2.58 3.66
N GLN A 111 25.46 2.97 2.55
CA GLN A 111 26.39 2.10 1.84
C GLN A 111 27.51 1.62 2.78
N GLY A 112 27.77 0.31 2.76
CA GLY A 112 28.78 -0.32 3.62
C GLY A 112 28.41 -0.45 5.11
N GLN A 113 27.21 -0.04 5.52
CA GLN A 113 26.71 -0.17 6.89
C GLN A 113 25.69 -1.31 7.00
N ASN A 114 25.64 -2.00 8.14
CA ASN A 114 24.67 -3.08 8.41
C ASN A 114 23.53 -2.63 9.36
N ASN A 115 23.39 -1.32 9.54
CA ASN A 115 22.27 -0.69 10.24
C ASN A 115 21.15 -0.45 9.22
N TYR A 116 20.03 -1.18 9.36
CA TYR A 116 18.86 -1.04 8.49
C TYR A 116 17.75 -0.29 9.23
N ALA A 117 17.27 0.78 8.61
CA ALA A 117 16.02 1.43 8.96
C ALA A 117 14.81 0.51 8.68
N ASN A 118 13.68 0.75 9.35
CA ASN A 118 12.40 0.13 9.03
C ASN A 118 11.66 0.87 7.93
N THR A 119 11.87 2.18 7.83
CA THR A 119 11.19 3.05 6.87
C THR A 119 12.22 3.83 6.07
N LEU A 120 12.06 3.88 4.75
CA LEU A 120 12.91 4.65 3.85
C LEU A 120 12.06 5.73 3.17
N VAL A 121 12.35 6.99 3.49
CA VAL A 121 11.65 8.15 2.94
C VAL A 121 12.44 8.76 1.80
N ASN A 122 11.87 8.70 0.60
CA ASN A 122 12.44 9.26 -0.61
C ASN A 122 11.68 10.54 -0.99
N MET A 123 12.32 11.69 -0.77
CA MET A 123 11.79 12.97 -1.22
C MET A 123 12.36 13.30 -2.59
N VAL A 124 11.50 13.59 -3.56
CA VAL A 124 11.89 13.86 -4.94
C VAL A 124 11.35 15.23 -5.35
N ASN A 125 12.25 16.15 -5.71
CA ASN A 125 11.92 17.54 -6.07
C ASN A 125 11.32 17.70 -7.48
N SER A 126 10.81 16.61 -8.04
CA SER A 126 10.18 16.52 -9.35
C SER A 126 9.25 15.32 -9.38
N GLN A 127 8.58 15.10 -10.51
CA GLN A 127 7.69 13.95 -10.68
C GLN A 127 8.48 12.64 -10.61
N VAL A 128 7.99 11.71 -9.78
CA VAL A 128 8.53 10.35 -9.71
C VAL A 128 7.98 9.54 -10.88
N ASN A 129 8.85 8.95 -11.68
CA ASN A 129 8.48 8.13 -12.83
C ASN A 129 9.11 6.74 -12.71
N ILE A 130 8.28 5.71 -12.59
CA ILE A 130 8.70 4.32 -12.44
C ILE A 130 8.10 3.52 -13.60
N ASN A 131 8.90 3.33 -14.65
CA ASN A 131 8.58 2.49 -15.82
C ASN A 131 9.37 1.17 -15.81
N GLY A 132 10.37 1.02 -14.93
CA GLY A 132 11.13 -0.21 -14.70
C GLY A 132 10.77 -0.93 -13.40
N VAL A 133 11.68 -1.74 -12.88
CA VAL A 133 11.49 -2.54 -11.66
C VAL A 133 12.17 -1.88 -10.46
N LEU A 134 11.39 -1.45 -9.47
CA LEU A 134 11.85 -0.86 -8.22
C LEU A 134 11.64 -1.82 -7.06
N ASN A 135 12.70 -2.18 -6.34
CA ASN A 135 12.61 -3.04 -5.16
C ASN A 135 13.03 -2.29 -3.90
N ALA A 136 12.25 -2.39 -2.83
CA ALA A 136 12.68 -2.04 -1.48
C ALA A 136 13.41 -3.22 -0.84
N VAL A 137 14.71 -3.07 -0.59
CA VAL A 137 15.57 -4.12 -0.05
C VAL A 137 15.96 -3.79 1.38
N GLN A 138 15.35 -4.50 2.32
CA GLN A 138 15.66 -4.42 3.75
C GLN A 138 16.31 -5.74 4.18
N ASN A 139 17.51 -5.68 4.76
CA ASN A 139 18.23 -6.86 5.25
C ASN A 139 18.34 -8.00 4.20
N GLY A 140 18.60 -7.63 2.94
CA GLY A 140 18.81 -8.58 1.83
C GLY A 140 17.54 -9.23 1.26
N GLN A 141 16.35 -8.77 1.65
CA GLN A 141 15.06 -9.28 1.14
C GLN A 141 14.14 -8.12 0.75
N ILE A 142 13.12 -8.41 -0.08
CA ILE A 142 12.07 -7.42 -0.37
C ILE A 142 11.28 -7.17 0.92
N GLY A 143 11.29 -5.93 1.40
CA GLY A 143 10.77 -5.58 2.72
C GLY A 143 10.79 -4.08 2.99
N GLY A 144 10.64 -3.70 4.25
CA GLY A 144 10.65 -2.30 4.69
C GLY A 144 9.47 -1.46 4.23
N ASN A 145 9.30 -0.29 4.85
CA ASN A 145 8.28 0.69 4.47
C ASN A 145 8.86 1.71 3.50
N LEU A 146 8.50 1.62 2.22
CA LEU A 146 9.02 2.50 1.17
C LEU A 146 8.09 3.70 0.97
N TYR A 147 8.60 4.90 1.22
CA TYR A 147 7.89 6.15 1.02
C TYR A 147 8.45 6.92 -0.16
N PHE A 148 7.59 7.45 -1.02
CA PHE A 148 7.91 8.45 -2.03
C PHE A 148 7.05 9.70 -1.83
N LEU A 149 7.72 10.85 -1.69
CA LEU A 149 7.09 12.16 -1.60
C LEU A 149 7.53 12.99 -2.80
N SER A 150 6.58 13.61 -3.48
CA SER A 150 6.86 14.52 -4.60
C SER A 150 5.86 15.67 -4.64
N PRO A 151 6.26 16.90 -5.03
CA PRO A 151 5.33 17.98 -5.26
C PRO A 151 4.68 17.92 -6.65
N ASP A 152 5.30 17.23 -7.61
CA ASP A 152 4.95 17.30 -9.04
C ASP A 152 4.26 16.02 -9.56
N GLY A 153 4.08 15.01 -8.69
CA GLY A 153 3.30 13.81 -8.98
C GLY A 153 4.09 12.51 -8.87
N ILE A 154 3.36 11.38 -8.94
CA ILE A 154 3.95 10.04 -8.98
C ILE A 154 3.30 9.25 -10.12
N VAL A 155 4.13 8.59 -10.92
CA VAL A 155 3.72 7.75 -12.04
C VAL A 155 4.37 6.37 -11.89
N VAL A 156 3.53 5.34 -11.85
CA VAL A 156 3.94 3.94 -12.08
C VAL A 156 3.40 3.57 -13.46
N GLY A 157 4.27 3.61 -14.47
CA GLY A 157 3.88 3.37 -15.86
C GLY A 157 3.48 1.92 -16.12
N SER A 158 3.01 1.62 -17.32
CA SER A 158 2.47 0.30 -17.67
C SER A 158 3.47 -0.85 -17.54
N GLN A 159 4.77 -0.57 -17.69
CA GLN A 159 5.86 -1.53 -17.47
C GLN A 159 6.45 -1.44 -16.05
N GLY A 160 6.03 -0.43 -15.28
CA GLY A 160 6.52 -0.18 -13.94
C GLY A 160 6.10 -1.26 -12.96
N VAL A 161 7.04 -1.73 -12.15
CA VAL A 161 6.79 -2.67 -11.07
C VAL A 161 7.45 -2.16 -9.80
N ILE A 162 6.68 -2.00 -8.73
CA ILE A 162 7.19 -1.71 -7.39
C ILE A 162 7.02 -2.96 -6.52
N ASN A 163 8.09 -3.40 -5.87
CA ASN A 163 8.05 -4.47 -4.88
C ASN A 163 8.56 -3.97 -3.53
N ALA A 164 7.76 -4.06 -2.48
CA ALA A 164 8.14 -3.58 -1.15
C ALA A 164 7.51 -4.35 0.00
N GLY A 165 7.94 -4.09 1.24
CA GLY A 165 7.20 -4.49 2.43
C GLY A 165 5.86 -3.73 2.47
N SER A 166 5.91 -2.41 2.54
CA SER A 166 4.78 -1.52 2.26
C SER A 166 5.20 -0.40 1.31
N PHE A 167 4.22 0.18 0.61
CA PHE A 167 4.45 1.32 -0.27
C PHE A 167 3.54 2.49 0.09
N THR A 168 4.12 3.66 0.30
CA THR A 168 3.40 4.93 0.47
C THR A 168 3.85 5.93 -0.58
N GLY A 169 2.95 6.31 -1.49
CA GLY A 169 3.17 7.40 -2.43
C GLY A 169 2.36 8.63 -2.04
N MET A 170 3.02 9.77 -1.81
CA MET A 170 2.37 11.02 -1.46
C MET A 170 2.75 12.14 -2.41
N VAL A 171 1.75 12.80 -2.99
CA VAL A 171 1.93 14.03 -3.74
C VAL A 171 1.56 15.19 -2.84
N VAL A 172 2.57 15.96 -2.43
CA VAL A 172 2.46 16.99 -1.39
C VAL A 172 2.32 18.36 -2.04
N GLN A 173 1.63 19.32 -1.41
CA GLN A 173 1.60 20.70 -1.89
C GLN A 173 3.02 21.28 -2.02
N LYS A 174 3.28 22.02 -3.10
CA LYS A 174 4.63 22.47 -3.48
C LYS A 174 5.32 23.28 -2.37
N ASP A 175 4.60 24.19 -1.71
CA ASP A 175 5.16 25.03 -0.64
C ASP A 175 5.49 24.21 0.61
N ALA A 176 4.56 23.34 1.04
CA ALA A 176 4.79 22.43 2.17
C ALA A 176 5.93 21.44 1.88
N PHE A 177 6.02 20.93 0.66
CA PHE A 177 7.12 20.09 0.23
C PHE A 177 8.44 20.87 0.22
N ALA A 178 8.48 22.08 -0.30
CA ALA A 178 9.68 22.91 -0.35
C ALA A 178 10.21 23.21 1.07
N GLU A 179 9.32 23.57 2.00
CA GLU A 179 9.68 23.74 3.41
C GLU A 179 10.24 22.44 4.01
N PHE A 180 9.59 21.31 3.73
CA PHE A 180 10.04 20.01 4.21
C PHE A 180 11.39 19.57 3.58
N PHE A 181 11.60 19.86 2.30
CA PHE A 181 12.77 19.47 1.51
C PHE A 181 13.99 20.38 1.74
N GLU A 182 13.78 21.68 1.98
CA GLU A 182 14.80 22.74 2.08
C GLU A 182 14.93 23.39 3.47
N GLY A 183 13.99 23.16 4.40
CA GLY A 183 13.95 23.88 5.69
C GLY A 183 15.27 23.75 6.47
N GLU A 184 15.71 24.84 7.11
CA GLU A 184 16.97 24.92 7.86
C GLU A 184 17.06 23.89 9.01
N GLU A 185 15.94 23.63 9.68
CA GLU A 185 15.77 22.49 10.57
C GLU A 185 16.09 21.20 9.82
N ASN A 186 15.44 20.94 8.67
CA ASN A 186 15.63 19.75 7.87
C ASN A 186 17.03 19.63 7.22
N LYS A 187 17.73 20.74 6.94
CA LYS A 187 19.13 20.76 6.47
C LYS A 187 20.10 20.38 7.59
N LYS A 188 19.91 20.86 8.82
CA LYS A 188 20.68 20.42 10.00
C LYS A 188 20.38 18.95 10.35
N ARG A 189 19.14 18.52 10.12
CA ARG A 189 18.60 17.17 10.33
C ARG A 189 19.05 16.13 9.31
N GLY A 190 19.66 16.55 8.20
CA GLY A 190 20.52 15.69 7.35
C GLY A 190 21.76 15.17 8.09
N SER A 191 21.88 15.37 9.41
CA SER A 191 22.88 14.76 10.29
C SER A 191 22.29 13.85 11.39
N GLY A 192 20.99 13.51 11.34
CA GLY A 192 20.42 12.42 12.16
C GLY A 192 19.33 12.76 13.19
N GLY A 193 18.55 13.84 13.05
CA GLY A 193 17.32 14.07 13.83
C GLY A 193 16.21 14.66 12.97
N GLN A 194 14.96 14.83 13.40
CA GLN A 194 13.97 13.74 13.44
C GLN A 194 12.63 14.33 12.95
N PHE A 195 12.33 14.25 11.65
CA PHE A 195 10.91 14.26 11.27
C PHE A 195 10.38 12.85 11.53
N THR A 196 9.16 12.79 12.02
CA THR A 196 8.46 11.54 12.26
C THR A 196 7.62 11.19 11.03
N ILE A 197 7.15 9.96 10.96
CA ILE A 197 6.14 9.59 9.96
C ILE A 197 4.86 10.42 10.16
N ASP A 198 4.54 10.80 11.39
CA ASP A 198 3.40 11.68 11.70
C ASP A 198 3.55 13.09 11.11
N ASP A 199 4.78 13.60 10.98
CA ASP A 199 5.02 14.88 10.32
C ASP A 199 4.75 14.79 8.81
N ILE A 200 5.07 13.64 8.20
CA ILE A 200 4.80 13.37 6.78
C ILE A 200 3.30 13.21 6.53
N THR A 201 2.59 12.42 7.35
CA THR A 201 1.17 12.11 7.12
C THR A 201 0.26 13.33 7.30
N LYS A 202 0.73 14.37 7.99
CA LYS A 202 0.03 15.65 8.15
C LYS A 202 0.30 16.64 7.00
N LEU A 203 1.24 16.36 6.11
CA LEU A 203 1.51 17.26 4.99
C LEU A 203 0.29 17.33 4.06
N PRO A 204 -0.13 18.54 3.65
CA PRO A 204 -1.28 18.69 2.78
C PRO A 204 -0.97 18.08 1.42
N THR A 205 -1.87 17.22 0.94
CA THR A 205 -1.72 16.54 -0.34
C THR A 205 -2.30 17.36 -1.50
N SER A 206 -1.75 17.18 -2.69
CA SER A 206 -2.22 17.82 -3.93
C SER A 206 -1.85 16.97 -5.15
N GLY A 207 -1.97 17.52 -6.35
CA GLY A 207 -1.49 16.89 -7.58
C GLY A 207 -2.09 15.51 -7.87
N THR A 208 -1.35 14.68 -8.60
CA THR A 208 -1.87 13.43 -9.16
C THR A 208 -0.92 12.26 -9.00
N ILE A 209 -1.47 11.12 -8.60
CA ILE A 209 -0.83 9.80 -8.71
C ILE A 209 -1.45 9.06 -9.88
N ASN A 210 -0.61 8.52 -10.77
CA ASN A 210 -1.03 7.73 -11.92
C ASN A 210 -0.42 6.33 -11.81
N VAL A 211 -1.25 5.30 -11.75
CA VAL A 211 -0.79 3.90 -11.73
C VAL A 211 -1.36 3.18 -12.93
N SER A 212 -0.47 2.65 -13.78
CA SER A 212 -0.80 1.82 -14.94
C SER A 212 -0.08 0.47 -14.90
N GLY A 213 0.93 0.32 -14.03
CA GLY A 213 1.67 -0.92 -13.79
C GLY A 213 1.34 -1.57 -12.45
N HIS A 214 2.33 -2.24 -11.85
CA HIS A 214 2.14 -3.12 -10.70
C HIS A 214 2.76 -2.54 -9.42
N ILE A 215 2.03 -2.59 -8.32
CA ILE A 215 2.53 -2.32 -6.96
C ILE A 215 2.26 -3.57 -6.13
N ASN A 216 3.33 -4.26 -5.74
CA ASN A 216 3.31 -5.50 -4.99
C ASN A 216 3.90 -5.27 -3.60
N THR A 217 3.09 -5.43 -2.57
CA THR A 217 3.49 -5.21 -1.18
C THR A 217 3.17 -6.39 -0.28
N HIS A 218 3.89 -6.51 0.83
CA HIS A 218 3.54 -7.45 1.90
C HIS A 218 2.48 -6.91 2.85
N SER A 219 2.54 -5.66 3.30
CA SER A 219 1.73 -5.17 4.42
C SER A 219 0.74 -4.05 4.07
N GLY A 220 0.94 -3.29 2.99
CA GLY A 220 -0.04 -2.31 2.55
C GLY A 220 0.43 -1.36 1.47
N ILE A 221 -0.53 -0.70 0.84
CA ILE A 221 -0.36 0.35 -0.16
C ILE A 221 -1.14 1.59 0.31
N VAL A 222 -0.47 2.74 0.40
CA VAL A 222 -1.08 4.03 0.74
C VAL A 222 -0.77 5.03 -0.36
N LEU A 223 -1.81 5.66 -0.93
CA LEU A 223 -1.68 6.69 -1.96
C LEU A 223 -2.35 7.97 -1.47
N GLY A 224 -1.59 9.06 -1.34
CA GLY A 224 -2.07 10.35 -0.87
C GLY A 224 -1.85 11.44 -1.91
N ALA A 225 -2.89 11.83 -2.63
CA ALA A 225 -2.85 12.91 -3.63
C ALA A 225 -4.23 13.54 -3.80
N GLY A 226 -4.29 14.68 -4.50
CA GLY A 226 -5.57 15.31 -4.86
C GLY A 226 -6.39 14.45 -5.82
N VAL A 227 -5.71 13.75 -6.75
CA VAL A 227 -6.33 12.80 -7.68
C VAL A 227 -5.49 11.53 -7.76
N ILE A 228 -6.13 10.36 -7.74
CA ILE A 228 -5.48 9.06 -7.91
C ILE A 228 -6.13 8.35 -9.10
N ASN A 229 -5.37 8.18 -10.18
CA ASN A 229 -5.81 7.49 -11.39
C ASN A 229 -5.21 6.08 -11.42
N ILE A 230 -6.07 5.06 -11.35
CA ILE A 230 -5.69 3.66 -11.56
C ILE A 230 -6.20 3.27 -12.95
N ARG A 231 -5.28 3.02 -13.90
CA ARG A 231 -5.59 2.76 -15.30
C ARG A 231 -5.76 1.27 -15.57
N ASN A 232 -6.36 0.95 -16.73
CA ASN A 232 -6.49 -0.42 -17.20
C ASN A 232 -5.12 -1.12 -17.25
N GLY A 233 -5.04 -2.34 -16.72
CA GLY A 233 -3.81 -3.11 -16.58
C GLY A 233 -3.05 -2.90 -15.26
N ALA A 234 -3.37 -1.85 -14.49
CA ALA A 234 -2.75 -1.64 -13.19
C ALA A 234 -3.14 -2.75 -12.20
N GLN A 235 -2.19 -3.16 -11.35
CA GLN A 235 -2.47 -4.10 -10.25
C GLN A 235 -1.85 -3.58 -8.95
N LEU A 236 -2.68 -3.50 -7.91
CA LEU A 236 -2.25 -3.15 -6.56
C LEU A 236 -2.49 -4.38 -5.70
N THR A 237 -1.42 -5.06 -5.32
CA THR A 237 -1.48 -6.31 -4.55
C THR A 237 -0.81 -6.09 -3.20
N SER A 238 -1.56 -6.25 -2.11
CA SER A 238 -0.98 -6.39 -0.77
C SER A 238 -1.31 -7.77 -0.22
N VAL A 239 -0.28 -8.55 0.14
CA VAL A 239 -0.47 -9.93 0.63
C VAL A 239 -0.69 -10.04 2.14
N SER A 240 -0.77 -8.91 2.86
CA SER A 240 -1.26 -8.90 4.23
C SER A 240 -2.70 -9.35 4.13
N ASN A 241 -2.98 -10.52 4.70
CA ASN A 241 -4.35 -10.93 4.95
C ASN A 241 -5.02 -9.74 5.63
N ILE A 242 -5.90 -9.03 4.92
CA ILE A 242 -6.87 -8.19 5.60
C ILE A 242 -7.68 -9.21 6.37
N GLN A 243 -7.36 -9.33 7.65
CA GLN A 243 -8.11 -10.14 8.55
C GLN A 243 -9.42 -9.39 8.76
N PHE A 244 -10.39 -9.60 7.85
CA PHE A 244 -11.74 -9.06 7.98
C PHE A 244 -12.44 -9.63 9.22
N GLU A 245 -11.84 -10.62 9.90
CA GLU A 245 -12.30 -11.21 11.15
C GLU A 245 -12.50 -10.17 12.28
N ASP A 246 -11.84 -9.00 12.23
CA ASP A 246 -11.97 -7.92 13.22
C ASP A 246 -12.86 -6.74 12.77
N VAL A 247 -13.41 -6.78 11.54
CA VAL A 247 -14.40 -5.79 11.12
C VAL A 247 -15.73 -6.14 11.79
N VAL A 248 -16.12 -5.35 12.78
CA VAL A 248 -17.47 -5.41 13.35
C VAL A 248 -18.50 -5.31 12.19
N ASN A 249 -19.32 -6.35 12.02
CA ASN A 249 -20.26 -6.59 10.90
C ASN A 249 -19.71 -7.20 9.59
N HIS A 250 -18.61 -7.96 9.59
CA HIS A 250 -18.15 -8.66 8.38
C HIS A 250 -19.01 -9.88 7.95
N ALA A 251 -20.00 -10.29 8.74
CA ALA A 251 -20.85 -11.46 8.46
C ALA A 251 -21.65 -11.36 7.14
N HIS A 252 -21.67 -10.18 6.51
CA HIS A 252 -22.37 -9.91 5.26
C HIS A 252 -21.46 -9.45 4.12
N VAL A 253 -20.14 -9.61 4.22
CA VAL A 253 -19.28 -9.50 3.04
C VAL A 253 -19.36 -10.85 2.31
N PRO A 254 -20.07 -10.95 1.17
CA PRO A 254 -20.26 -12.24 0.52
C PRO A 254 -18.95 -12.71 -0.13
N ASP A 255 -18.72 -14.01 -0.09
CA ASP A 255 -17.72 -14.65 -0.94
C ASP A 255 -17.97 -14.24 -2.40
N GLY A 256 -16.97 -13.63 -3.04
CA GLY A 256 -17.09 -13.16 -4.43
C GLY A 256 -17.53 -11.71 -4.60
N LEU A 257 -17.22 -10.80 -3.67
CA LEU A 257 -17.32 -9.35 -3.93
C LEU A 257 -16.54 -9.00 -5.21
N THR A 258 -17.27 -8.61 -6.26
CA THR A 258 -16.67 -8.18 -7.53
C THR A 258 -16.74 -6.66 -7.64
N VAL A 259 -15.60 -6.04 -7.89
CA VAL A 259 -15.50 -4.63 -8.23
C VAL A 259 -15.62 -4.50 -9.74
N SER A 260 -16.61 -3.76 -10.22
CA SER A 260 -16.82 -3.51 -11.65
C SER A 260 -16.96 -2.02 -11.92
N THR A 261 -16.57 -1.56 -13.10
CA THR A 261 -16.86 -0.19 -13.53
C THR A 261 -18.24 -0.14 -14.14
N GLY A 262 -19.13 0.69 -13.58
CA GLY A 262 -20.43 0.99 -14.16
C GLY A 262 -20.29 1.66 -15.53
N SER A 263 -21.38 1.76 -16.28
CA SER A 263 -21.39 2.38 -17.61
C SER A 263 -20.98 3.86 -17.63
N GLY A 264 -20.90 4.51 -16.47
CA GLY A 264 -20.38 5.87 -16.27
C GLY A 264 -18.94 5.97 -15.75
N GLY A 265 -18.25 4.84 -15.54
CA GLY A 265 -16.92 4.82 -14.91
C GLY A 265 -16.93 4.77 -13.37
N ASP A 266 -18.13 4.70 -12.77
CA ASP A 266 -18.29 4.56 -11.32
C ASP A 266 -17.77 3.21 -10.84
N ILE A 267 -17.18 3.18 -9.64
CA ILE A 267 -16.85 1.94 -8.96
C ILE A 267 -18.14 1.36 -8.38
N VAL A 268 -18.57 0.23 -8.93
CA VAL A 268 -19.75 -0.49 -8.45
C VAL A 268 -19.30 -1.72 -7.67
N LEU A 269 -19.62 -1.73 -6.38
CA LEU A 269 -19.42 -2.86 -5.49
C LEU A 269 -20.67 -3.74 -5.54
N ASN A 270 -20.55 -4.87 -6.22
CA ASN A 270 -21.65 -5.84 -6.34
C ASN A 270 -21.30 -7.11 -5.56
N ALA A 271 -22.22 -7.49 -4.68
CA ALA A 271 -22.22 -8.82 -4.09
C ALA A 271 -22.56 -9.86 -5.17
N ALA A 272 -21.82 -10.99 -5.21
CA ALA A 272 -22.11 -12.08 -6.15
C ALA A 272 -23.53 -12.65 -5.99
N ASN A 273 -24.09 -12.56 -4.79
CA ASN A 273 -25.46 -12.91 -4.48
C ASN A 273 -26.08 -11.79 -3.63
N ALA A 274 -27.33 -11.41 -3.92
CA ALA A 274 -28.06 -10.52 -3.02
C ALA A 274 -28.23 -11.20 -1.66
N ILE A 275 -27.62 -10.64 -0.62
CA ILE A 275 -28.04 -10.95 0.74
C ILE A 275 -29.29 -10.12 0.97
N SER A 276 -30.46 -10.77 1.04
CA SER A 276 -31.65 -10.11 1.56
C SER A 276 -31.35 -9.71 2.99
N VAL A 277 -31.30 -8.40 3.24
CA VAL A 277 -31.43 -7.87 4.60
C VAL A 277 -32.83 -8.26 5.04
N ASP A 278 -32.93 -9.10 6.06
CA ASP A 278 -34.22 -9.43 6.68
C ASP A 278 -34.72 -8.20 7.44
N ASP A 279 -35.44 -7.34 6.73
CA ASP A 279 -36.10 -6.15 7.25
C ASP A 279 -37.50 -6.45 7.82
N SER A 280 -37.92 -7.72 7.86
CA SER A 280 -39.23 -8.13 8.36
C SER A 280 -39.47 -7.78 9.83
N ASN A 281 -38.38 -7.55 10.58
CA ASN A 281 -38.41 -7.12 11.97
C ASN A 281 -38.20 -5.61 12.17
N LEU A 282 -37.99 -4.83 11.09
CA LEU A 282 -37.94 -3.37 11.20
C LEU A 282 -39.37 -2.84 11.46
N PRO A 283 -39.56 -1.99 12.49
CA PRO A 283 -40.89 -1.46 12.78
C PRO A 283 -41.33 -0.49 11.67
N GLU A 284 -42.45 -0.78 11.03
CA GLU A 284 -43.04 0.02 9.96
C GLU A 284 -43.17 1.51 10.38
N LEU A 285 -42.51 2.41 9.65
CA LEU A 285 -42.61 3.87 9.84
C LEU A 285 -43.90 4.36 9.19
N LYS A 286 -44.90 4.69 10.02
CA LYS A 286 -46.20 5.18 9.55
C LYS A 286 -46.29 6.68 9.78
N ALA A 287 -46.60 7.42 8.72
CA ALA A 287 -46.98 8.82 8.85
C ALA A 287 -48.50 8.89 9.07
N LYS A 288 -48.92 9.48 10.19
CA LYS A 288 -50.33 9.73 10.48
C LYS A 288 -50.59 11.22 10.50
N LYS A 289 -51.74 11.66 10.01
CA LYS A 289 -52.13 13.07 10.13
C LYS A 289 -52.32 13.41 11.60
N LYS A 290 -51.74 14.53 12.02
CA LYS A 290 -52.00 15.10 13.33
C LYS A 290 -53.47 15.48 13.44
N THR A 291 -54.00 15.35 14.64
CA THR A 291 -55.36 15.77 14.97
C THR A 291 -55.28 16.98 15.90
N ASN A 292 -56.05 18.02 15.64
CA ASN A 292 -56.11 19.18 16.54
C ASN A 292 -56.89 18.83 17.83
N GLU A 293 -56.90 19.73 18.81
CA GLU A 293 -57.58 19.53 20.11
C GLU A 293 -59.11 19.29 19.99
N GLN A 294 -59.68 19.54 18.81
CA GLN A 294 -61.09 19.36 18.50
C GLN A 294 -61.38 18.04 17.75
N GLY A 295 -60.37 17.19 17.57
CA GLY A 295 -60.54 15.89 16.92
C GLY A 295 -60.55 15.93 15.39
N GLN A 296 -60.16 17.03 14.76
CA GLN A 296 -60.11 17.18 13.30
C GLN A 296 -58.70 16.95 12.75
N GLU A 297 -58.59 16.19 11.66
CA GLU A 297 -57.33 15.99 10.95
C GLU A 297 -56.77 17.31 10.41
N THR A 298 -55.49 17.54 10.63
CA THR A 298 -54.76 18.67 10.07
C THR A 298 -53.99 18.25 8.80
N ASN A 299 -53.38 19.22 8.12
CA ASN A 299 -52.47 18.94 7.00
C ASN A 299 -51.04 18.60 7.46
N GLU A 300 -50.80 18.52 8.77
CA GLU A 300 -49.51 18.10 9.34
C GLU A 300 -49.51 16.60 9.61
N TYR A 301 -48.35 15.97 9.42
CA TYR A 301 -48.15 14.55 9.69
C TYR A 301 -47.19 14.36 10.85
N GLU A 302 -47.39 13.33 11.65
CA GLU A 302 -46.46 12.84 12.65
C GLU A 302 -46.02 11.41 12.32
N LEU A 303 -44.75 11.11 12.56
CA LEU A 303 -44.19 9.78 12.34
C LEU A 303 -44.44 8.92 13.58
N GLU A 304 -45.36 7.98 13.47
CA GLU A 304 -45.55 6.95 14.48
C GLU A 304 -44.34 5.99 14.50
N ASN A 305 -43.96 5.55 15.70
CA ASN A 305 -42.86 4.62 15.96
C ASN A 305 -41.43 5.14 15.71
N TRP A 306 -41.22 6.45 15.47
CA TRP A 306 -39.88 7.05 15.30
C TRP A 306 -38.90 6.70 16.42
N ASN A 307 -39.36 6.73 17.68
CA ASN A 307 -38.53 6.43 18.87
C ASN A 307 -37.97 5.00 18.89
N ARG A 308 -38.47 4.09 18.04
CA ARG A 308 -37.97 2.71 17.92
C ARG A 308 -36.81 2.60 16.92
N TRP A 309 -36.54 3.66 16.16
CA TRP A 309 -35.45 3.77 15.18
C TRP A 309 -34.23 4.56 15.71
N GLU A 310 -34.35 5.25 16.85
CA GLU A 310 -33.26 6.02 17.47
C GLU A 310 -32.37 5.21 18.45
N LYS A 311 -32.48 3.86 18.48
CA LYS A 311 -31.65 3.00 19.33
C LYS A 311 -30.59 2.25 18.55
#